data_AF-A0AAW3ZH19-F1
#
_entry.id   AF-A0AAW3ZH19-F1
#
_cell.length_a   1.000
_cell.length_b   1.000
_cell.length_c   1.000
_cell.angle_alpha   90.00
_cell.angle_beta   90.00
_cell.angle_gamma   90.00
#
_symmetry.space_group_name_H-M   'P 1'
#
loop_
_entity.id
_entity.type
_entity.pdbx_description
1 polymer ?
#
loop_
_entity_poly.entity_id
_entity_poly.type
_entity_poly.pdbx_seq_one_letter_code
_entity_poly.pdbx_strand_id
1 'polypeptide(L)'
;MLALISANHQPNRSFAPTLRLTAELLERLAIRGVIELPWPDKRWLTASQGKHTLPFELLDWRYCWAAYPEAGLAELLEEQLKEHDWRVDCPESRFELWSELCFAEIENYAAYQLEKHQMDPEWAFDIEWMRRQVGRRSLARWKYIVWAGVRRGTQEKAKVGATNLSIRQAIRTEYIRRQDFVQGDSTFGAFVPNQKRPFSVLCEILVLCVLPIGDSYWTVVPSDWAESMMVSPGVV
;
A
#
# COMPACT_ATOMS: atom_id res chain seq x y z
N MET A 1 -1.23 2.75 -14.93
CA MET A 1 -2.41 2.57 -15.79
C MET A 1 -3.05 1.20 -15.59
N LEU A 2 -2.33 0.09 -15.76
CA LEU A 2 -2.89 -1.27 -15.57
C LEU A 2 -3.70 -1.41 -14.28
N ALA A 3 -3.11 -1.08 -13.13
CA ALA A 3 -3.80 -1.16 -11.84
C ALA A 3 -5.10 -0.34 -11.77
N LEU A 4 -5.19 0.79 -12.48
CA LEU A 4 -6.39 1.65 -12.50
C LEU A 4 -7.53 0.98 -13.28
N ILE A 5 -7.22 0.43 -14.47
CA ILE A 5 -8.17 -0.33 -15.29
C ILE A 5 -8.62 -1.59 -14.53
N SER A 6 -7.66 -2.34 -13.97
CA SER A 6 -7.96 -3.55 -13.19
C SER A 6 -8.81 -3.26 -11.95
N ALA A 7 -8.62 -2.13 -11.28
CA ALA A 7 -9.41 -1.74 -10.10
C ALA A 7 -10.85 -1.35 -10.45
N ASN A 8 -11.08 -0.79 -11.65
CA ASN A 8 -12.42 -0.44 -12.12
C ASN A 8 -13.37 -1.65 -12.20
N HIS A 9 -12.82 -2.87 -12.33
CA HIS A 9 -13.57 -4.13 -12.38
C HIS A 9 -13.61 -4.89 -11.04
N GLN A 10 -13.11 -4.29 -9.95
CA GLN A 10 -12.94 -4.98 -8.66
C GLN A 10 -13.59 -4.19 -7.51
N PRO A 11 -14.90 -4.35 -7.27
CA PRO A 11 -15.65 -3.51 -6.33
C PRO A 11 -15.21 -3.59 -4.87
N ASN A 12 -14.57 -4.70 -4.48
CA ASN A 12 -14.18 -4.95 -3.09
C ASN A 12 -12.69 -4.65 -2.82
N ARG A 13 -12.00 -4.00 -3.75
CA ARG A 13 -10.56 -3.76 -3.63
C ARG A 13 -10.22 -2.33 -4.00
N SER A 14 -9.41 -1.71 -3.15
CA SER A 14 -8.88 -0.38 -3.42
C SER A 14 -7.88 -0.43 -4.58
N PHE A 15 -7.81 0.66 -5.32
CA PHE A 15 -6.75 0.89 -6.31
C PHE A 15 -5.38 0.90 -5.63
N ALA A 16 -5.18 1.75 -4.62
CA ALA A 16 -3.96 1.82 -3.83
C ALA A 16 -4.24 1.58 -2.33
N PRO A 17 -3.22 1.33 -1.49
CA PRO A 17 -3.44 1.03 -0.08
C PRO A 17 -4.15 2.13 0.73
N THR A 18 -3.90 3.40 0.42
CA THR A 18 -4.54 4.55 1.10
C THR A 18 -5.19 5.49 0.09
N LEU A 19 -6.26 6.18 0.51
CA LEU A 19 -6.93 7.18 -0.34
C LEU A 19 -5.98 8.31 -0.75
N ARG A 20 -5.09 8.72 0.14
CA ARG A 20 -4.03 9.71 -0.14
C ARG A 20 -3.14 9.27 -1.30
N LEU A 21 -2.67 8.02 -1.28
CA LEU A 21 -1.85 7.48 -2.35
C LEU A 21 -2.65 7.29 -3.65
N THR A 22 -3.92 6.88 -3.56
CA THR A 22 -4.84 6.86 -4.72
C THR A 22 -4.91 8.24 -5.38
N ALA A 23 -5.19 9.30 -4.61
CA ALA A 23 -5.28 10.67 -5.12
C ALA A 23 -3.97 11.12 -5.79
N GLU A 24 -2.83 10.91 -5.12
CA GLU A 24 -1.51 11.29 -5.63
C GLU A 24 -1.19 10.59 -6.98
N LEU A 25 -1.49 9.30 -7.09
CA LEU A 25 -1.23 8.53 -8.30
C LEU A 25 -2.17 8.91 -9.45
N LEU A 26 -3.44 9.19 -9.14
CA LEU A 26 -4.39 9.71 -10.13
C LEU A 26 -3.92 11.06 -10.67
N GLU A 27 -3.49 11.98 -9.81
CA GLU A 27 -2.93 13.27 -10.22
C GLU A 27 -1.68 13.09 -11.09
N ARG A 28 -0.78 12.19 -10.72
CA ARG A 28 0.42 11.88 -11.53
C ARG A 28 0.08 11.30 -12.91
N LEU A 29 -1.01 10.53 -13.04
CA LEU A 29 -1.49 10.04 -14.33
C LEU A 29 -2.14 11.15 -15.16
N ALA A 30 -2.86 12.06 -14.49
CA ALA A 30 -3.49 13.21 -15.13
C ALA A 30 -2.47 14.22 -15.66
N ILE A 31 -1.43 14.53 -14.88
CA ILE A 31 -0.31 15.40 -15.30
C ILE A 31 0.40 14.83 -16.55
N ARG A 32 0.45 13.50 -16.69
CA ARG A 32 1.02 12.82 -17.86
C ARG A 32 0.05 12.72 -19.04
N GLY A 33 -1.16 13.26 -18.92
CA GLY A 33 -2.17 13.24 -19.97
C GLY A 33 -2.72 11.84 -20.30
N VAL A 34 -2.57 10.87 -19.39
CA VAL A 34 -3.09 9.50 -19.57
C VAL A 34 -4.59 9.46 -19.26
N ILE A 35 -4.97 10.18 -18.20
CA ILE A 35 -6.34 10.29 -17.72
C ILE A 35 -6.71 11.75 -17.47
N GLU A 36 -7.99 11.98 -17.27
CA GLU A 36 -8.54 13.23 -16.76
C GLU A 36 -9.33 12.97 -15.47
N LEU A 37 -9.32 13.97 -14.60
CA LEU A 37 -10.00 13.94 -13.31
C LEU A 37 -11.05 15.06 -13.26
N PRO A 38 -12.23 14.83 -12.65
CA PRO A 38 -13.27 15.85 -12.55
C PRO A 38 -13.03 16.93 -11.49
N TRP A 39 -11.85 16.93 -10.86
CA TRP A 39 -11.44 17.90 -9.84
C TRP A 39 -10.15 18.61 -10.29
N PRO A 40 -9.91 19.87 -9.84
CA PRO A 40 -10.71 20.65 -8.87
C PRO A 40 -11.99 21.30 -9.44
N ASP A 41 -12.14 21.40 -10.77
CA ASP A 41 -13.12 22.28 -11.43
C ASP A 41 -14.58 21.78 -11.46
N LYS A 42 -14.88 20.66 -10.78
CA LYS A 42 -16.20 20.04 -10.58
C LYS A 42 -16.99 19.71 -11.85
N ARG A 43 -17.21 18.40 -12.00
CA ARG A 43 -18.25 17.71 -12.78
C ARG A 43 -18.02 17.70 -14.28
N TRP A 44 -17.93 16.49 -14.80
CA TRP A 44 -18.27 16.18 -16.18
C TRP A 44 -19.66 16.78 -16.49
N LEU A 45 -19.70 17.94 -17.17
CA LEU A 45 -20.94 18.68 -17.47
C LEU A 45 -21.88 17.91 -18.42
N THR A 46 -21.40 16.82 -19.01
CA THR A 46 -22.12 15.95 -19.93
C THR A 46 -22.02 14.50 -19.47
N ALA A 47 -23.01 13.67 -19.87
CA ALA A 47 -22.90 12.22 -19.82
C ALA A 47 -21.68 11.82 -20.64
N SER A 48 -20.55 11.70 -19.96
CA SER A 48 -19.23 11.56 -20.58
C SER A 48 -19.08 10.10 -20.97
N GLN A 49 -19.12 9.82 -22.27
CA GLN A 49 -18.59 8.56 -22.79
C GLN A 49 -17.16 8.36 -22.26
N GLY A 50 -16.83 7.12 -21.88
CA GLY A 50 -15.51 6.79 -21.31
C GLY A 50 -15.30 7.27 -19.88
N LYS A 51 -16.37 7.58 -19.13
CA LYS A 51 -16.28 7.82 -17.68
C LYS A 51 -16.19 6.48 -16.93
N HIS A 52 -15.22 6.40 -16.04
CA HIS A 52 -15.01 5.29 -15.12
C HIS A 52 -15.12 5.78 -13.68
N THR A 53 -15.43 4.86 -12.76
CA THR A 53 -15.49 5.15 -11.33
C THR A 53 -14.76 4.02 -10.61
N LEU A 54 -13.71 4.35 -9.88
CA LEU A 54 -13.09 3.42 -8.94
C LEU A 54 -14.14 3.00 -7.90
N PRO A 55 -14.59 1.74 -7.90
CA PRO A 55 -15.78 1.35 -7.15
C PRO A 55 -15.55 1.37 -5.63
N PHE A 56 -14.32 1.15 -5.18
CA PHE A 56 -13.97 1.16 -3.76
C PHE A 56 -13.80 2.58 -3.22
N GLU A 57 -13.04 3.43 -3.92
CA GLU A 57 -12.80 4.83 -3.50
C GLU A 57 -13.91 5.81 -3.89
N LEU A 58 -14.83 5.41 -4.77
CA LEU A 58 -15.86 6.25 -5.36
C LEU A 58 -15.29 7.48 -6.09
N LEU A 59 -14.14 7.29 -6.75
CA LEU A 59 -13.44 8.33 -7.49
C LEU A 59 -13.63 8.15 -8.99
N ASP A 60 -14.12 9.21 -9.63
CA ASP A 60 -14.34 9.27 -11.06
C ASP A 60 -13.05 9.60 -11.83
N TRP A 61 -12.85 8.97 -12.98
CA TRP A 61 -11.74 9.26 -13.90
C TRP A 61 -12.16 8.98 -15.36
N ARG A 62 -11.42 9.53 -16.32
CA ARG A 62 -11.63 9.28 -17.75
C ARG A 62 -10.31 9.01 -18.44
N TYR A 63 -10.29 8.06 -19.37
CA TYR A 63 -9.13 7.78 -20.20
C TYR A 63 -9.04 8.76 -21.38
N CYS A 64 -7.84 9.27 -21.69
CA CYS A 64 -7.65 10.38 -22.62
C CYS A 64 -6.91 10.01 -23.91
N TRP A 65 -6.24 8.86 -23.97
CA TRP A 65 -5.44 8.50 -25.13
C TRP A 65 -6.32 7.92 -26.25
N ALA A 66 -6.83 8.80 -27.10
CA ALA A 66 -7.60 8.40 -28.29
C ALA A 66 -6.82 7.49 -29.26
N ALA A 67 -5.48 7.55 -29.24
CA ALA A 67 -4.61 6.73 -30.10
C ALA A 67 -4.59 5.24 -29.71
N TYR A 68 -4.96 4.91 -28.47
CA TYR A 68 -4.90 3.54 -27.94
C TYR A 68 -6.26 3.16 -27.35
N PRO A 69 -7.09 2.38 -28.05
CA PRO A 69 -8.38 1.94 -27.53
C PRO A 69 -8.24 1.28 -26.15
N GLU A 70 -9.19 1.54 -25.25
CA GLU A 70 -9.18 0.95 -23.91
C GLU A 70 -9.42 -0.58 -23.96
N ALA A 71 -10.17 -1.05 -24.95
CA ALA A 71 -10.42 -2.48 -25.15
C ALA A 71 -9.08 -3.22 -25.41
N GLY A 72 -8.78 -4.20 -24.57
CA GLY A 72 -7.53 -4.97 -24.65
C GLY A 72 -6.31 -4.27 -24.03
N LEU A 73 -6.45 -3.04 -23.53
CA LEU A 73 -5.34 -2.27 -22.98
C LEU A 73 -4.80 -2.89 -21.68
N ALA A 74 -5.66 -3.48 -20.85
CA ALA A 74 -5.23 -4.15 -19.62
C ALA A 74 -4.33 -5.34 -19.93
N GLU A 75 -4.74 -6.21 -20.85
CA GLU A 75 -3.99 -7.40 -21.26
C GLU A 75 -2.65 -7.00 -21.89
N LEU A 76 -2.65 -6.01 -22.79
CA LEU A 76 -1.44 -5.50 -23.41
C LEU A 76 -0.47 -4.92 -22.37
N LEU A 77 -0.96 -4.09 -21.45
CA LEU A 77 -0.11 -3.52 -20.41
C LEU A 77 0.43 -4.60 -19.47
N GLU A 78 -0.37 -5.61 -19.14
CA GLU A 78 0.08 -6.73 -18.32
C GLU A 78 1.21 -7.52 -18.98
N GLU A 79 1.05 -7.86 -20.27
CA GLU A 79 2.08 -8.53 -21.08
C GLU A 79 3.35 -7.68 -21.13
N GLN A 80 3.24 -6.40 -21.49
CA GLN A 80 4.38 -5.49 -21.58
C GLN A 80 5.11 -5.33 -20.25
N LEU A 81 4.39 -5.20 -19.12
CA LEU A 81 5.03 -5.12 -17.82
C LEU A 81 5.75 -6.42 -17.46
N LYS A 82 5.24 -7.59 -17.84
CA LYS A 82 5.87 -8.90 -17.56
C LYS A 82 7.09 -9.18 -18.44
N GLU A 83 7.07 -8.72 -19.68
CA GLU A 83 8.20 -8.86 -20.62
C GLU A 83 9.33 -7.86 -20.34
N HIS A 84 9.01 -6.75 -19.68
CA HIS A 84 9.99 -5.71 -19.36
C HIS A 84 11.04 -6.22 -18.36
N ASP A 85 12.31 -6.01 -18.69
CA ASP A 85 13.43 -6.36 -17.80
C ASP A 85 13.64 -5.28 -16.73
N TRP A 86 12.77 -5.28 -15.72
CA TRP A 86 12.86 -4.37 -14.58
C TRP A 86 14.21 -4.45 -13.87
N ARG A 87 14.92 -5.60 -13.96
CA ARG A 87 16.24 -5.80 -13.33
C ARG A 87 17.28 -4.88 -13.88
N VAL A 88 17.26 -4.68 -15.20
CA VAL A 88 18.20 -3.84 -15.94
C VAL A 88 17.74 -2.39 -15.95
N ASP A 89 16.46 -2.16 -16.24
CA ASP A 89 15.98 -0.80 -16.52
C ASP A 89 15.67 0.01 -15.25
N CYS A 90 15.29 -0.66 -14.16
CA CYS A 90 14.89 -0.02 -12.89
C CYS A 90 15.40 -0.82 -11.66
N PRO A 91 16.72 -0.99 -11.49
CA PRO A 91 17.32 -1.80 -10.42
C PRO A 91 16.83 -1.43 -9.02
N GLU A 92 16.83 -0.14 -8.69
CA GLU A 92 16.54 0.36 -7.34
C GLU A 92 15.08 0.81 -7.18
N SER A 93 14.53 1.48 -8.20
CA SER A 93 13.19 2.10 -8.12
C SER A 93 12.06 1.10 -7.86
N ARG A 94 12.20 -0.16 -8.28
CA ARG A 94 11.20 -1.20 -7.97
C ARG A 94 11.17 -1.58 -6.48
N PHE A 95 12.31 -1.53 -5.80
CA PHE A 95 12.41 -1.81 -4.36
C PHE A 95 11.95 -0.62 -3.53
N GLU A 96 12.24 0.60 -4.00
CA GLU A 96 11.67 1.81 -3.42
C GLU A 96 10.15 1.80 -3.52
N LEU A 97 9.61 1.48 -4.70
CA LEU A 97 8.16 1.34 -4.90
C LEU A 97 7.57 0.26 -3.98
N TRP A 98 8.21 -0.91 -3.87
CA TRP A 98 7.77 -1.94 -2.93
C TRP A 98 7.77 -1.43 -1.49
N SER A 99 8.82 -0.75 -1.06
CA SER A 99 8.91 -0.16 0.27
C SER A 99 7.77 0.84 0.53
N GLU A 100 7.54 1.80 -0.37
CA GLU A 100 6.46 2.78 -0.23
C GLU A 100 5.07 2.12 -0.16
N LEU A 101 4.83 1.11 -0.99
CA LEU A 101 3.57 0.37 -0.97
C LEU A 101 3.37 -0.43 0.32
N CYS A 102 4.42 -1.05 0.85
CA CYS A 102 4.38 -1.69 2.16
C CYS A 102 4.02 -0.69 3.27
N PHE A 103 4.63 0.50 3.27
CA PHE A 103 4.31 1.53 4.28
C PHE A 103 2.87 2.01 4.18
N ALA A 104 2.38 2.26 2.97
CA ALA A 104 0.99 2.65 2.76
C ALA A 104 0.01 1.53 3.21
N GLU A 105 0.35 0.26 3.01
CA GLU A 105 -0.44 -0.85 3.56
C GLU A 105 -0.45 -0.90 5.09
N ILE A 106 0.66 -0.54 5.75
CA ILE A 106 0.72 -0.46 7.21
C ILE A 106 -0.09 0.72 7.74
N GLU A 107 -0.04 1.87 7.08
CA GLU A 107 -0.87 3.03 7.40
C GLU A 107 -2.37 2.64 7.33
N ASN A 108 -2.79 2.01 6.23
CA ASN A 108 -4.17 1.53 6.08
C ASN A 108 -4.56 0.48 7.14
N TYR A 109 -3.67 -0.47 7.42
CA TYR A 109 -3.90 -1.47 8.47
C TYR A 109 -4.04 -0.82 9.86
N ALA A 110 -3.24 0.20 10.17
CA ALA A 110 -3.33 0.93 11.43
C ALA A 110 -4.67 1.67 11.55
N ALA A 111 -5.11 2.38 10.50
CA ALA A 111 -6.41 3.04 10.46
C ALA A 111 -7.54 2.04 10.72
N TYR A 112 -7.53 0.89 10.05
CA TYR A 112 -8.49 -0.18 10.26
C TYR A 112 -8.49 -0.72 11.71
N GLN A 113 -7.32 -0.96 12.31
CA GLN A 113 -7.25 -1.42 13.70
C GLN A 113 -7.79 -0.38 14.68
N LEU A 114 -7.47 0.91 14.48
CA LEU A 114 -7.96 2.01 15.31
C LEU A 114 -9.49 2.11 15.22
N GLU A 115 -10.05 2.11 14.01
CA GLU A 115 -11.49 2.18 13.77
C GLU A 115 -12.23 0.99 14.39
N LYS A 116 -11.70 -0.23 14.21
CA LYS A 116 -12.25 -1.45 14.83
C LYS A 116 -12.38 -1.34 16.35
N HIS A 117 -11.51 -0.55 16.99
CA HIS A 117 -11.50 -0.32 18.43
C HIS A 117 -12.11 1.03 18.86
N GLN A 118 -12.84 1.68 17.95
CA GLN A 118 -13.50 2.97 18.15
C GLN A 118 -12.52 4.04 18.64
N MET A 119 -11.33 4.07 18.04
CA MET A 119 -10.34 5.14 18.19
C MET A 119 -10.31 5.95 16.91
N ASP A 120 -9.69 7.13 16.99
CA ASP A 120 -9.54 8.01 15.85
C ASP A 120 -8.56 7.40 14.81
N PRO A 121 -9.03 7.08 13.58
CA PRO A 121 -8.20 6.47 12.54
C PRO A 121 -7.12 7.43 12.02
N GLU A 122 -7.23 8.74 12.23
CA GLU A 122 -6.18 9.70 11.83
C GLU A 122 -4.87 9.47 12.58
N TRP A 123 -4.88 8.77 13.72
CA TRP A 123 -3.65 8.41 14.40
C TRP A 123 -2.78 7.41 13.62
N ALA A 124 -3.30 6.82 12.53
CA ALA A 124 -2.52 6.05 11.58
C ALA A 124 -1.35 6.85 10.96
N PHE A 125 -1.44 8.18 10.88
CA PHE A 125 -0.32 9.02 10.45
C PHE A 125 0.92 8.89 11.35
N ASP A 126 0.78 8.38 12.57
CA ASP A 126 1.92 8.07 13.45
C ASP A 126 2.84 7.00 12.87
N ILE A 127 2.37 6.19 11.92
CA ILE A 127 3.20 5.21 11.21
C ILE A 127 4.35 5.90 10.47
N GLU A 128 4.15 7.09 9.91
CA GLU A 128 5.22 7.84 9.25
C GLU A 128 6.30 8.28 10.26
N TRP A 129 5.89 8.69 11.46
CA TRP A 129 6.84 8.94 12.53
C TRP A 129 7.55 7.65 12.97
N MET A 130 6.80 6.55 13.14
CA MET A 130 7.38 5.25 13.50
C MET A 130 8.35 4.74 12.46
N ARG A 131 8.10 4.93 11.15
CA ARG A 131 9.00 4.53 10.06
C ARG A 131 10.42 5.08 10.23
N ARG A 132 10.56 6.27 10.83
CA ARG A 132 11.86 6.91 11.10
C ARG A 132 12.53 6.38 12.36
N GLN A 133 11.77 5.76 13.27
CA GLN A 133 12.26 5.25 14.57
C GLN A 133 12.52 3.75 14.53
N VAL A 134 11.57 3.00 13.99
CA VAL A 134 11.61 1.56 13.75
C VAL A 134 12.28 1.37 12.41
N GLY A 135 13.49 0.83 12.43
CA GLY A 135 14.23 0.53 11.21
C GLY A 135 13.48 -0.43 10.27
N ARG A 136 14.19 -0.91 9.26
CA ARG A 136 13.65 -1.78 8.22
C ARG A 136 13.00 -3.05 8.82
N ARG A 137 11.74 -3.32 8.46
CA ARG A 137 10.96 -4.49 8.90
C ARG A 137 10.06 -4.98 7.77
N SER A 138 9.79 -6.29 7.76
CA SER A 138 8.83 -6.86 6.83
C SER A 138 7.41 -6.43 7.17
N LEU A 139 6.53 -6.49 6.18
CA LEU A 139 5.15 -6.04 6.30
C LEU A 139 4.38 -6.82 7.39
N ALA A 140 4.64 -8.13 7.51
CA ALA A 140 4.06 -8.96 8.55
C ALA A 140 4.50 -8.53 9.96
N ARG A 141 5.78 -8.15 10.15
CA ARG A 141 6.29 -7.66 11.44
C ARG A 141 5.69 -6.30 11.80
N TRP A 142 5.58 -5.41 10.82
CA TRP A 142 4.89 -4.13 11.02
C TRP A 142 3.44 -4.32 11.46
N LYS A 143 2.68 -5.22 10.83
CA LYS A 143 1.31 -5.53 11.24
C LYS A 143 1.21 -6.01 12.68
N TYR A 144 2.15 -6.85 13.12
CA TYR A 144 2.21 -7.27 14.51
C TYR A 144 2.45 -6.09 15.46
N ILE A 145 3.41 -5.21 15.15
CA ILE A 145 3.70 -4.00 15.96
C ILE A 145 2.44 -3.13 16.06
N VAL A 146 1.78 -2.86 14.93
CA VAL A 146 0.54 -2.08 14.87
C VAL A 146 -0.55 -2.68 15.74
N TRP A 147 -0.82 -3.98 15.58
CA TRP A 147 -1.81 -4.68 16.39
C TRP A 147 -1.49 -4.61 17.88
N ALA A 148 -0.23 -4.83 18.26
CA ALA A 148 0.19 -4.80 19.66
C ALA A 148 -0.01 -3.42 20.27
N GLY A 149 0.36 -2.35 19.53
CA GLY A 149 0.17 -0.99 19.98
C GLY A 149 -1.29 -0.59 20.12
N VAL A 150 -2.13 -0.86 19.12
CA VAL A 150 -3.58 -0.58 19.23
C VAL A 150 -4.21 -1.38 20.37
N ARG A 151 -3.82 -2.64 20.56
CA ARG A 151 -4.25 -3.44 21.73
C ARG A 151 -3.79 -2.84 23.06
N ARG A 152 -2.63 -2.20 23.11
CA ARG A 152 -2.22 -1.45 24.32
C ARG A 152 -3.08 -0.20 24.50
N GLY A 153 -3.42 0.49 23.41
CA GLY A 153 -4.34 1.62 23.42
C GLY A 153 -5.73 1.23 23.98
N THR A 154 -6.26 0.05 23.64
CA THR A 154 -7.56 -0.40 24.16
C THR A 154 -7.53 -0.65 25.65
N GLN A 155 -6.43 -1.17 26.18
CA GLN A 155 -6.22 -1.32 27.61
C GLN A 155 -6.17 0.03 28.32
N GLU A 156 -5.52 1.03 27.72
CA GLU A 156 -5.47 2.39 28.27
C GLU A 156 -6.86 3.04 28.26
N LYS A 157 -7.59 2.91 27.15
CA LYS A 157 -8.95 3.42 26.98
C LYS A 157 -9.93 2.89 28.03
N ALA A 158 -9.70 1.68 28.55
CA ALA A 158 -10.54 1.07 29.59
C ALA A 158 -10.34 1.65 30.99
N LYS A 159 -9.33 2.49 31.22
CA LYS A 159 -9.06 3.10 32.53
C LYS A 159 -9.96 4.31 32.79
N VAL A 160 -10.31 4.50 34.05
CA VAL A 160 -11.04 5.68 34.51
C VAL A 160 -10.21 6.94 34.24
N GLY A 161 -10.78 7.93 33.55
CA GLY A 161 -10.12 9.20 33.22
C GLY A 161 -9.17 9.14 32.02
N ALA A 162 -9.18 8.08 31.23
CA ALA A 162 -8.37 7.99 30.02
C ALA A 162 -8.72 9.11 29.02
N THR A 163 -7.68 9.77 28.49
CA THR A 163 -7.80 10.80 27.46
C THR A 163 -7.26 10.27 26.12
N ASN A 164 -7.70 10.86 25.01
CA ASN A 164 -7.18 10.55 23.68
C ASN A 164 -5.64 10.66 23.62
N LEU A 165 -5.07 11.66 24.29
CA LEU A 165 -3.61 11.84 24.37
C LEU A 165 -2.94 10.67 25.10
N SER A 166 -3.47 10.25 26.26
CA SER A 166 -2.92 9.11 27.00
C SER A 166 -2.99 7.80 26.22
N ILE A 167 -4.08 7.58 25.46
CA ILE A 167 -4.27 6.40 24.62
C ILE A 167 -3.27 6.41 23.47
N ARG A 168 -3.18 7.51 22.70
CA ARG A 168 -2.24 7.65 21.59
C ARG A 168 -0.78 7.50 22.05
N GLN A 169 -0.45 8.05 23.23
CA GLN A 169 0.88 7.89 23.82
C GLN A 169 1.17 6.44 24.21
N ALA A 170 0.19 5.73 24.78
CA ALA A 170 0.34 4.30 25.11
C ALA A 170 0.57 3.45 23.86
N ILE A 171 -0.12 3.75 22.75
CA ILE A 171 0.07 3.11 21.44
C ILE A 171 1.51 3.33 20.95
N ARG A 172 1.96 4.59 20.87
CA ARG A 172 3.33 4.94 20.40
C ARG A 172 4.42 4.28 21.24
N THR A 173 4.24 4.30 22.57
CA THR A 173 5.20 3.66 23.49
C THR A 173 5.28 2.17 23.24
N GLU A 174 4.14 1.51 22.98
CA GLU A 174 4.12 0.09 22.67
C GLU A 174 4.72 -0.21 21.29
N TYR A 175 4.53 0.64 20.29
CA TYR A 175 5.19 0.48 19.00
C TYR A 175 6.71 0.46 19.14
N ILE A 176 7.27 1.43 19.87
CA ILE A 176 8.70 1.48 20.20
C ILE A 176 9.08 0.22 20.95
N ARG A 177 8.37 -0.14 22.02
CA ARG A 177 8.71 -1.32 22.83
C ARG A 177 8.77 -2.60 21.99
N ARG A 178 7.83 -2.80 21.07
CA ARG A 178 7.74 -4.00 20.24
C ARG A 178 8.78 -4.06 19.13
N GLN A 179 9.36 -2.92 18.75
CA GLN A 179 10.40 -2.88 17.72
C GLN A 179 11.62 -3.74 18.09
N ASP A 180 11.92 -3.82 19.39
CA ASP A 180 13.07 -4.55 19.95
C ASP A 180 12.77 -6.05 20.08
N PHE A 181 11.51 -6.41 20.36
CA PHE A 181 11.07 -7.81 20.43
C PHE A 181 11.05 -8.51 19.08
N VAL A 182 10.89 -7.77 17.98
CA VAL A 182 10.91 -8.33 16.62
C VAL A 182 12.29 -8.23 15.96
N GLN A 183 13.34 -7.90 16.71
CA GLN A 183 14.73 -7.99 16.25
C GLN A 183 15.21 -9.45 16.35
N GLY A 184 15.49 -10.08 15.21
CA GLY A 184 16.02 -11.45 15.11
C GLY A 184 15.14 -12.41 14.30
N ASP A 185 15.65 -13.63 14.05
CA ASP A 185 14.98 -14.72 13.30
C ASP A 185 13.86 -15.42 14.07
N SER A 186 13.28 -14.76 15.08
CA SER A 186 12.15 -15.36 15.79
C SER A 186 10.93 -15.45 14.88
N THR A 187 10.29 -16.62 14.88
CA THR A 187 8.98 -16.87 14.25
C THR A 187 7.85 -16.14 14.99
N PHE A 188 8.15 -15.54 16.14
CA PHE A 188 7.23 -14.74 16.93
C PHE A 188 7.21 -13.29 16.43
N GLY A 189 6.02 -12.68 16.41
CA GLY A 189 5.88 -11.26 16.10
C GLY A 189 5.80 -10.91 14.61
N ALA A 190 5.31 -11.83 13.77
CA ALA A 190 4.97 -11.57 12.37
C ALA A 190 3.54 -12.04 12.07
N PHE A 191 2.72 -11.16 11.50
CA PHE A 191 1.36 -11.46 11.06
C PHE A 191 1.28 -11.57 9.55
N VAL A 192 1.56 -12.77 9.05
CA VAL A 192 1.38 -13.12 7.64
C VAL A 192 -0.12 -13.35 7.40
N PRO A 193 -0.76 -12.61 6.48
CA PRO A 193 -2.16 -12.84 6.15
C PRO A 193 -2.38 -14.21 5.53
N ASN A 194 -3.55 -14.82 5.78
CA ASN A 194 -3.96 -16.05 5.09
C ASN A 194 -4.31 -15.83 3.61
N GLN A 195 -4.54 -14.57 3.20
CA GLN A 195 -4.80 -14.24 1.80
C GLN A 195 -3.51 -14.29 0.99
N LYS A 196 -3.61 -14.84 -0.22
CA LYS A 196 -2.47 -14.98 -1.14
C LYS A 196 -2.12 -13.71 -1.91
N ARG A 197 -2.99 -12.69 -1.89
CA ARG A 197 -2.85 -11.47 -2.69
C ARG A 197 -2.71 -10.24 -1.81
N PRO A 198 -1.92 -9.23 -2.22
CA PRO A 198 -1.92 -7.91 -1.59
C PRO A 198 -3.32 -7.28 -1.58
N PHE A 199 -3.57 -6.38 -0.63
CA PHE A 199 -4.92 -5.84 -0.42
C PHE A 199 -5.37 -4.94 -1.58
N SER A 200 -4.50 -4.04 -2.03
CA SER A 200 -4.79 -3.15 -3.15
C SER A 200 -4.42 -3.77 -4.49
N VAL A 201 -5.09 -3.33 -5.55
CA VAL A 201 -4.81 -3.76 -6.92
C VAL A 201 -3.40 -3.34 -7.35
N LEU A 202 -2.95 -2.14 -6.96
CA LEU A 202 -1.60 -1.66 -7.27
C LEU A 202 -0.51 -2.55 -6.68
N CYS A 203 -0.64 -2.96 -5.43
CA CYS A 203 0.31 -3.87 -4.79
C CYS A 203 0.32 -5.24 -5.47
N GLU A 204 -0.84 -5.73 -5.91
CA GLU A 204 -0.89 -6.98 -6.67
C GLU A 204 -0.20 -6.86 -8.03
N ILE A 205 -0.42 -5.77 -8.77
CA ILE A 205 0.29 -5.55 -10.05
C ILE A 205 1.80 -5.48 -9.84
N LEU A 206 2.27 -4.82 -8.77
CA LEU A 206 3.69 -4.86 -8.40
C LEU A 206 4.15 -6.32 -8.25
N VAL A 207 3.48 -7.11 -7.41
CA VAL A 207 3.87 -8.50 -7.09
C VAL A 207 3.71 -9.46 -8.26
N LEU A 208 2.84 -9.20 -9.23
CA LEU A 208 2.61 -10.11 -10.36
C LEU A 208 3.40 -9.75 -11.62
N CYS A 209 3.65 -8.45 -11.85
CA CYS A 209 4.16 -7.98 -13.13
C CYS A 209 5.55 -7.32 -13.04
N VAL A 210 5.87 -6.66 -11.92
CA VAL A 210 7.10 -5.87 -11.79
C VAL A 210 8.15 -6.57 -10.94
N LEU A 211 7.71 -7.21 -9.86
CA LEU A 211 8.55 -7.88 -8.88
C LEU A 211 7.87 -9.19 -8.46
N PRO A 212 8.05 -10.30 -9.21
CA PRO A 212 7.36 -11.58 -8.98
C PRO A 212 7.84 -12.31 -7.72
N ILE A 213 7.55 -11.75 -6.55
CA ILE A 213 8.10 -12.19 -5.24
C ILE A 213 7.13 -13.04 -4.42
N GLY A 214 5.88 -13.16 -4.85
CA GLY A 214 4.85 -13.96 -4.17
C GLY A 214 4.71 -13.61 -2.68
N ASP A 215 4.74 -14.63 -1.83
CA ASP A 215 4.56 -14.50 -0.38
C ASP A 215 5.70 -13.72 0.31
N SER A 216 6.86 -13.57 -0.36
CA SER A 216 7.97 -12.74 0.13
C SER A 216 7.54 -11.28 0.29
N TYR A 217 6.48 -10.83 -0.41
CA TYR A 217 5.87 -9.51 -0.21
C TYR A 217 5.52 -9.23 1.26
N TRP A 218 5.09 -10.25 2.00
CA TRP A 218 4.71 -10.11 3.41
C TRP A 218 5.88 -10.26 4.37
N THR A 219 6.81 -11.15 4.05
CA THR A 219 7.75 -11.73 5.01
C THR A 219 9.14 -11.15 4.91
N VAL A 220 9.50 -10.59 3.75
CA VAL A 220 10.82 -10.04 3.48
C VAL A 220 10.81 -8.51 3.58
N VAL A 221 11.96 -7.96 3.95
CA VAL A 221 12.23 -6.53 3.91
C VAL A 221 12.70 -6.15 2.49
N PRO A 222 12.11 -5.15 1.83
CA PRO A 222 12.48 -4.78 0.45
C PRO A 222 13.97 -4.54 0.23
N SER A 223 14.65 -3.88 1.17
CA SER A 223 16.09 -3.62 1.09
C SER A 223 16.95 -4.87 1.18
N ASP A 224 16.60 -5.80 2.06
CA ASP A 224 17.38 -7.01 2.30
C ASP A 224 17.31 -7.91 1.05
N TRP A 225 16.15 -7.92 0.39
CA TRP A 225 15.99 -8.56 -0.91
C TRP A 225 16.83 -7.88 -1.99
N ALA A 226 16.80 -6.55 -2.08
CA ALA A 226 17.61 -5.79 -3.02
C ALA A 226 19.10 -6.12 -2.87
N GLU A 227 19.60 -6.13 -1.64
CA GLU A 227 20.98 -6.50 -1.29
C GLU A 227 21.29 -7.95 -1.74
N SER A 228 20.39 -8.91 -1.48
CA SER A 228 20.57 -10.30 -1.91
C SER A 228 20.67 -10.47 -3.44
N MET A 229 19.90 -9.69 -4.20
CA MET A 229 19.91 -9.73 -5.66
C MET A 229 21.13 -9.04 -6.27
N MET A 230 21.70 -8.04 -5.59
CA MET A 230 22.93 -7.36 -6.02
C MET A 230 24.18 -8.20 -5.78
N VAL A 231 24.17 -9.07 -4.75
CA VAL A 231 25.32 -9.95 -4.41
C VAL A 231 25.36 -11.22 -5.26
N SER A 232 24.24 -11.61 -5.89
CA SER A 232 24.18 -12.77 -6.81
C SER A 232 23.77 -12.36 -8.22
N PRO A 233 24.71 -11.95 -9.09
CA PRO A 233 24.41 -11.64 -10.49
C PRO A 233 24.10 -12.88 -11.35
N GLY A 234 23.98 -14.08 -10.76
CA GLY A 234 23.74 -15.29 -11.55
C GLY A 234 23.54 -16.54 -10.71
N VAL A 235 22.30 -16.81 -10.29
CA VAL A 235 21.82 -18.19 -10.09
C VAL A 235 20.35 -18.25 -10.51
N VAL A 236 20.16 -18.85 -11.70
CA VAL A 236 19.00 -19.51 -12.34
C VAL A 236 17.60 -19.07 -11.95
#